data_AF-A0A2N2SWR7-F1
#
_entry.id   AF-A0A2N2SWR7-F1
#
_cell.length_a   1.000
_cell.length_b   1.000
_cell.length_c   1.000
_cell.angle_alpha   90.00
_cell.angle_beta   90.00
_cell.angle_gamma   90.00
#
_symmetry.space_group_name_H-M   'P 1'
#
loop_
_entity.id
_entity.type
_entity.pdbx_description
1 polymer ?
#
loop_
_entity_poly.entity_id
_entity_poly.type
_entity_poly.pdbx_seq_one_letter_code
_entity_poly.pdbx_strand_id
1 'polypeptide(L)' 'VLLPAPAAADAWVKKPNTAPLFGGKRALDRMLGGNVADLLAVRQYLDARRGGWA' A
#
# COMPACT_ATOMS: atom_id res chain seq x y z
N VAL A 1 -13.87 -5.05 1.85
CA VAL A 1 -13.23 -3.78 1.42
C VAL A 1 -12.23 -3.37 2.51
N LEU A 2 -11.01 -2.91 2.17
CA LEU A 2 -10.02 -2.54 3.20
C LEU A 2 -10.19 -1.08 3.67
N LEU A 3 -10.53 -0.18 2.75
CA LEU A 3 -10.84 1.23 3.03
C LEU A 3 -12.18 1.55 2.35
N PRO A 4 -13.28 1.68 3.11
CA PRO A 4 -14.62 1.83 2.53
C PRO A 4 -14.87 3.23 1.96
N ALA A 5 -14.12 4.24 2.39
CA ALA A 5 -14.18 5.59 1.86
C ALA A 5 -13.03 5.82 0.84
N PRO A 6 -13.32 6.22 -0.42
CA PRO A 6 -12.28 6.50 -1.42
C PRO A 6 -11.22 7.49 -0.93
N ALA A 7 -11.64 8.55 -0.25
CA ALA A 7 -10.73 9.54 0.34
C ALA A 7 -9.75 8.96 1.37
N ALA A 8 -10.13 7.87 2.06
CA ALA A 8 -9.23 7.19 2.99
C ALA A 8 -8.10 6.45 2.25
N ALA A 9 -8.37 5.89 1.07
CA ALA A 9 -7.36 5.27 0.22
C ALA A 9 -6.38 6.32 -0.34
N ASP A 10 -6.91 7.43 -0.85
CA ASP A 10 -6.11 8.55 -1.36
C ASP A 10 -5.23 9.18 -0.29
N ALA A 11 -5.75 9.30 0.93
CA ALA A 11 -4.99 9.80 2.07
C ALA A 11 -3.92 8.79 2.52
N TRP A 12 -4.26 7.50 2.57
CA TRP A 12 -3.35 6.46 3.03
C TRP A 12 -2.09 6.37 2.15
N VAL A 13 -2.26 6.34 0.82
CA VAL A 13 -1.14 6.15 -0.11
C VAL A 13 -0.10 7.28 0.00
N LYS A 14 -0.53 8.47 0.44
CA LYS A 14 0.30 9.68 0.62
C LYS A 14 0.90 9.82 2.03
N LYS A 15 0.50 9.00 3.01
CA LYS A 15 1.04 9.08 4.37
C LYS A 15 2.34 8.26 4.51
N PRO A 16 3.31 8.72 5.33
CA PRO A 16 4.43 7.89 5.76
C PRO A 16 3.93 6.57 6.35
N ASN A 17 4.56 5.46 5.99
CA ASN A 17 4.18 4.14 6.45
C ASN A 17 5.37 3.40 7.06
N THR A 18 5.26 3.04 8.34
CA THR A 18 6.31 2.36 9.11
C THR A 18 6.34 0.85 8.90
N ALA A 19 5.43 0.28 8.10
CA ALA A 19 5.50 -1.14 7.78
C ALA A 19 6.83 -1.46 7.07
N PRO A 20 7.45 -2.63 7.32
CA PRO A 20 8.78 -2.96 6.81
C PRO A 20 8.94 -2.78 5.29
N LEU A 21 7.88 -3.06 4.52
CA LEU A 21 7.85 -2.88 3.06
C LEU A 21 8.15 -1.43 2.61
N PHE A 22 7.80 -0.44 3.41
CA PHE A 22 7.90 0.97 3.03
C PHE A 22 9.05 1.71 3.73
N GLY A 23 9.60 1.16 4.81
CA GLY A 23 10.76 1.75 5.51
C GLY A 23 10.52 3.21 5.95
N GLY A 24 9.30 3.54 6.37
CA GLY A 24 8.92 4.91 6.76
C GLY A 24 8.52 5.82 5.60
N LYS A 25 8.70 5.41 4.33
CA LYS A 25 8.27 6.17 3.16
C LYS A 25 6.78 5.97 2.87
N ARG A 26 6.25 6.73 1.91
CA ARG A 26 4.86 6.61 1.49
C ARG A 26 4.69 5.39 0.60
N ALA A 27 3.52 4.77 0.63
CA ALA A 27 3.22 3.70 -0.32
C ALA A 27 3.26 4.21 -1.77
N LEU A 28 2.91 5.48 -1.99
CA LEU A 28 3.02 6.15 -3.29
C LEU A 28 4.46 6.16 -3.83
N ASP A 29 5.45 6.39 -2.97
CA ASP A 29 6.86 6.43 -3.39
C ASP A 29 7.32 5.08 -3.95
N ARG A 30 6.80 3.99 -3.38
CA ARG A 30 7.04 2.63 -3.88
C ARG A 30 6.32 2.40 -5.20
N MET A 31 5.03 2.76 -5.30
CA MET A 31 4.23 2.57 -6.52
C MET A 31 4.80 3.31 -7.74
N LEU A 32 5.45 4.46 -7.52
CA LEU A 32 6.08 5.27 -8.56
C LEU A 32 7.54 4.85 -8.87
N GLY A 33 8.02 3.72 -8.33
CA GLY A 33 9.38 3.21 -8.53
C GLY A 33 9.70 2.74 -9.95
N GLY A 34 8.70 2.70 -10.84
CA GLY A 34 8.88 2.39 -12.26
C GLY A 34 8.79 0.91 -12.62
N ASN A 35 8.54 0.02 -11.65
CA ASN A 35 8.37 -1.41 -11.91
C ASN A 35 6.97 -1.89 -11.49
N VAL A 36 6.32 -2.70 -12.34
CA VAL A 36 5.04 -3.37 -12.04
C VAL A 36 5.12 -4.21 -10.76
N ALA A 37 6.28 -4.79 -10.46
CA ALA A 37 6.53 -5.53 -9.22
C ALA A 37 6.28 -4.68 -7.96
N ASP A 38 6.44 -3.36 -8.06
CA ASP A 38 6.24 -2.44 -6.95
C ASP A 38 4.75 -2.31 -6.62
N LEU A 39 3.90 -2.27 -7.65
CA LEU A 39 2.45 -2.29 -7.51
C LEU A 39 1.98 -3.62 -6.92
N LEU A 40 2.55 -4.74 -7.40
CA LEU A 40 2.24 -6.07 -6.88
C LEU A 40 2.59 -6.20 -5.40
N ALA A 41 3.76 -5.73 -4.98
CA ALA A 41 4.17 -5.76 -3.58
C ALA A 41 3.22 -4.97 -2.68
N VAL A 42 2.78 -3.79 -3.13
CA VAL A 42 1.80 -2.99 -2.37
C VAL A 42 0.45 -3.70 -2.33
N ARG A 43 0.02 -4.32 -3.43
CA ARG A 43 -1.24 -5.08 -3.49
C ARG A 43 -1.23 -6.24 -2.49
N GLN A 44 -0.16 -7.05 -2.49
CA GLN A 44 0.02 -8.17 -1.56
C GLN A 44 -0.01 -7.72 -0.10
N TYR A 45 0.62 -6.60 0.21
CA TYR A 45 0.55 -6.00 1.54
C TYR A 45 -0.88 -5.62 1.95
N LEU A 46 -1.66 -5.03 1.04
CA LEU A 46 -3.06 -4.68 1.30
C LEU A 46 -3.94 -5.92 1.45
N ASP A 47 -3.67 -6.98 0.70
CA ASP A 47 -4.36 -8.26 0.86
C ASP A 47 -4.11 -8.88 2.22
N ALA A 48 -2.85 -8.95 2.65
CA ALA A 48 -2.49 -9.41 3.98
C ALA A 48 -3.17 -8.57 5.08
N ARG A 49 -3.18 -7.23 4.95
CA ARG A 49 -3.85 -6.31 5.89
C ARG A 49 -5.36 -6.49 5.95
N ARG A 50 -5.99 -6.93 4.86
CA ARG A 50 -7.42 -7.23 4.80
C ARG A 50 -7.77 -8.58 5.43
N GLY A 51 -6.78 -9.35 5.89
CA GLY A 51 -6.97 -10.72 6.38
C GLY A 51 -7.13 -11.74 5.24
N GLY A 52 -6.82 -11.36 4.00
CA GLY A 52 -6.93 -12.24 2.85
C GLY A 52 -5.57 -12.82 2.48
N TRP A 53 -5.24 -13.99 3.01
CA TRP A 53 -4.42 -15.01 2.36
C TRP A 53 -5.30 -16.26 2.24
N ALA A 54 -5.84 -16.49 1.05
CA ALA A 54 -6.44 -17.74 0.59
C ALA A 54 -6.00 -17.94 -0.86
#